data_AF-A0A7V5SKE8-F1
#
_entry.id   AF-A0A7V5SKE8-F1
#
_cell.length_a   1.000
_cell.length_b   1.000
_cell.length_c   1.000
_cell.angle_alpha   90.00
_cell.angle_beta   90.00
_cell.angle_gamma   90.00
#
_symmetry.space_group_name_H-M   'P 1'
#
loop_
_entity.id
_entity.type
_entity.pdbx_description
1 polymer ?
#
loop_
_entity_poly.entity_id
_entity_poly.type
_entity_poly.pdbx_seq_one_letter_code
_entity_poly.pdbx_strand_id
1 'polypeptide(L)'
;METLWQKAQDAWLFRRRSESGEPEITAGTIVYGAVLRTLVLLLGTLALLGVMPDLWRYAWLVLLALWGVVVYPAYQRWREFSERVEQLKEELLCGSCRYFEETGQLCTLLDEHVRSDYIPCEGLSWEPRTEWDE
;
A
#
# COMPACT_ATOMS: atom_id res chain seq x y z
N MET A 1 -14.98 11.35 20.08
CA MET A 1 -14.60 12.21 18.94
C MET A 1 -13.49 11.57 18.11
N GLU A 2 -12.48 10.96 18.75
CA GLU A 2 -11.39 10.22 18.08
C GLU A 2 -11.87 9.07 17.17
N THR A 3 -12.98 8.41 17.52
CA THR A 3 -13.53 7.29 16.75
C THR A 3 -14.12 7.68 15.39
N LEU A 4 -14.67 8.90 15.25
CA LEU A 4 -15.20 9.39 13.96
C LEU A 4 -14.08 9.86 13.04
N TRP A 5 -13.05 10.49 13.61
CA TRP A 5 -11.86 10.90 12.87
C TRP A 5 -11.07 9.70 12.35
N GLN A 6 -10.89 8.66 13.18
CA GLN A 6 -10.27 7.41 12.74
C GLN A 6 -11.07 6.71 11.65
N LYS A 7 -12.41 6.66 11.76
CA LYS A 7 -13.27 6.10 10.70
C LYS A 7 -13.18 6.91 9.40
N ALA A 8 -13.11 8.23 9.48
CA ALA A 8 -12.93 9.09 8.31
C ALA A 8 -11.55 8.88 7.66
N GLN A 9 -10.49 8.75 8.47
CA GLN A 9 -9.15 8.43 7.99
C GLN A 9 -9.08 7.03 7.38
N ASP A 10 -9.71 6.03 8.00
CA ASP A 10 -9.74 4.65 7.49
C ASP A 10 -10.52 4.57 6.16
N ALA A 11 -11.63 5.31 6.03
CA ALA A 11 -12.38 5.43 4.80
C ALA A 11 -11.57 6.15 3.71
N TRP A 12 -10.95 7.28 4.06
CA TRP A 12 -10.16 8.08 3.11
C TRP A 12 -8.89 7.36 2.64
N LEU A 13 -8.22 6.66 3.54
CA LEU A 13 -7.06 5.85 3.25
C LEU A 13 -7.41 4.48 2.64
N PHE A 14 -8.69 4.11 2.50
CA PHE A 14 -9.13 2.78 2.05
C PHE A 14 -8.39 1.67 2.82
N ARG A 15 -8.42 1.73 4.15
CA ARG A 15 -7.84 0.67 4.99
C ARG A 15 -8.75 -0.55 4.92
N ARG A 16 -8.39 -1.57 4.13
CA ARG A 16 -8.94 -2.92 4.32
C ARG A 16 -8.27 -3.51 5.55
N ARG A 17 -9.11 -3.96 6.48
CA ARG A 17 -8.70 -4.76 7.62
C ARG A 17 -8.98 -6.21 7.23
N SER A 18 -7.99 -7.09 7.34
CA SER A 18 -8.18 -8.51 7.05
C SER A 18 -9.08 -9.15 8.11
N GLU A 19 -9.46 -10.42 7.89
CA GLU A 19 -10.24 -11.21 8.83
C GLU A 19 -9.56 -11.36 10.21
N SER A 20 -8.21 -11.27 10.26
CA SER A 20 -7.44 -11.29 11.52
C SER A 20 -7.39 -9.94 12.24
N GLY A 21 -8.01 -8.88 11.69
CA GLY A 21 -8.02 -7.55 12.30
C GLY A 21 -6.79 -6.70 11.96
N GLU A 22 -5.80 -7.26 11.26
CA GLU A 22 -4.59 -6.56 10.84
C GLU A 22 -4.79 -5.85 9.49
N PRO A 23 -4.19 -4.67 9.27
CA PRO A 23 -4.23 -4.03 7.96
C PRO A 23 -3.36 -4.83 6.97
N GLU A 24 -3.98 -5.47 5.98
CA GLU A 24 -3.27 -6.05 4.84
C GLU A 24 -2.75 -4.93 3.95
N ILE A 25 -1.46 -4.65 4.06
CA ILE A 25 -0.77 -3.68 3.22
C ILE A 25 0.12 -4.47 2.28
N THR A 26 -0.27 -4.53 1.00
CA THR A 26 0.55 -5.11 -0.07
C THR A 26 0.77 -4.03 -1.13
N ALA A 27 1.85 -4.13 -1.90
CA ALA A 27 2.07 -3.19 -3.02
C ALA A 27 0.85 -3.13 -3.95
N GLY A 28 0.21 -4.27 -4.20
CA GLY A 28 -1.01 -4.36 -5.00
C GLY A 28 -2.19 -3.55 -4.44
N THR A 29 -2.45 -3.59 -3.13
CA THR A 29 -3.55 -2.81 -2.54
C THR A 29 -3.27 -1.31 -2.55
N ILE A 30 -2.01 -0.90 -2.45
CA ILE A 30 -1.58 0.50 -2.59
C ILE A 30 -1.85 1.01 -4.00
N VAL A 31 -1.39 0.28 -5.03
CA VAL A 31 -1.56 0.66 -6.43
C VAL A 31 -3.05 0.67 -6.81
N TYR A 32 -3.80 -0.37 -6.45
CA TYR A 32 -5.24 -0.43 -6.68
C TYR A 32 -5.97 0.77 -6.05
N GLY A 33 -5.62 1.11 -4.81
CA GLY A 33 -6.17 2.27 -4.13
C GLY A 33 -5.84 3.59 -4.84
N ALA A 34 -4.63 3.76 -5.37
CA ALA A 34 -4.24 4.96 -6.11
C ALA A 34 -5.01 5.09 -7.43
N VAL A 35 -5.15 3.99 -8.19
CA VAL A 35 -5.91 3.95 -9.44
C VAL A 35 -7.39 4.29 -9.20
N LEU A 36 -8.01 3.68 -8.18
CA LEU A 36 -9.41 3.94 -7.85
C LEU A 36 -9.66 5.41 -7.49
N ARG A 37 -8.80 6.01 -6.67
CA ARG A 37 -8.92 7.43 -6.30
C ARG A 37 -8.71 8.36 -7.49
N THR A 38 -7.78 8.01 -8.37
CA THR A 38 -7.56 8.75 -9.62
C THR A 38 -8.82 8.72 -10.48
N LEU A 39 -9.44 7.56 -10.64
CA LEU A 39 -10.70 7.40 -11.38
C LEU A 39 -11.82 8.27 -10.78
N VAL A 40 -12.00 8.22 -9.45
CA VAL A 40 -13.01 9.03 -8.76
C VAL A 40 -12.75 10.53 -8.96
N LEU A 41 -11.50 10.98 -8.85
CA LEU A 41 -11.11 12.37 -9.05
C LEU A 41 -11.34 12.84 -10.50
N LEU A 42 -11.08 11.97 -11.47
CA LEU A 42 -11.32 12.23 -12.89
C LEU A 42 -12.81 12.39 -13.18
N LEU A 43 -13.63 11.44 -12.70
CA LEU A 43 -15.09 11.50 -12.84
C LEU A 43 -15.68 12.74 -12.15
N GLY A 44 -15.20 13.07 -10.96
CA GLY A 44 -15.59 14.28 -10.24
C GLY A 44 -15.25 15.55 -11.01
N THR A 45 -14.04 15.63 -11.57
CA THR A 45 -13.59 16.78 -12.36
C THR A 45 -14.40 16.93 -13.65
N LEU A 46 -14.70 15.84 -14.35
CA LEU A 46 -15.55 15.83 -15.54
C LEU A 46 -16.98 16.29 -15.23
N ALA A 47 -17.57 15.82 -14.13
CA ALA A 47 -18.89 16.26 -13.68
C ALA A 47 -18.91 17.77 -13.35
N LEU A 48 -17.86 18.27 -12.68
CA LEU A 48 -17.68 19.69 -12.37
C LEU A 48 -17.54 20.56 -13.62
N LEU A 49 -16.82 20.11 -14.64
CA LEU A 49 -16.68 20.82 -15.92
C LEU A 49 -18.03 21.00 -16.63
N GLY A 50 -18.95 20.04 -16.49
CA GLY A 50 -20.30 20.14 -17.07
C GLY A 50 -21.17 21.22 -16.43
N VAL A 51 -20.90 21.59 -15.17
CA VAL A 51 -21.62 22.64 -14.44
C VAL A 51 -20.88 23.97 -14.49
N MET A 52 -19.56 23.95 -14.49
CA MET A 52 -18.68 25.12 -14.44
C MET A 52 -17.63 25.06 -15.57
N PRO A 53 -17.93 25.62 -16.75
CA PRO A 53 -17.00 25.60 -17.88
C PRO A 53 -15.72 26.40 -17.63
N ASP A 54 -15.75 27.39 -16.72
CA ASP A 54 -14.58 28.18 -16.32
C ASP A 54 -13.61 27.46 -15.37
N LEU A 55 -13.90 26.20 -14.98
CA LEU A 55 -13.04 25.40 -14.09
C LEU A 55 -11.60 25.26 -14.62
N TRP A 56 -11.40 25.38 -15.94
CA TRP A 56 -10.08 25.37 -16.55
C TRP A 56 -9.13 26.45 -15.98
N ARG A 57 -9.66 27.62 -15.60
CA ARG A 57 -8.87 28.69 -14.93
C ARG A 57 -8.34 28.24 -13.56
N TYR A 58 -8.99 27.24 -12.96
CA TYR A 58 -8.64 26.64 -11.68
C TYR A 58 -7.98 25.27 -11.84
N ALA A 59 -7.35 24.97 -12.98
CA ALA A 59 -6.64 23.70 -13.19
C ALA A 59 -5.62 23.38 -12.07
N TRP A 60 -5.03 24.40 -11.44
CA TRP A 60 -4.14 24.25 -10.28
C TRP A 60 -4.84 23.61 -9.06
N LEU A 61 -6.15 23.83 -8.85
CA LEU A 61 -6.91 23.16 -7.80
C LEU A 61 -7.06 21.67 -8.07
N VAL A 62 -7.21 21.27 -9.34
CA VAL A 62 -7.27 19.86 -9.73
C VAL A 62 -5.92 19.18 -9.49
N LEU A 63 -4.81 19.84 -9.80
CA LEU A 63 -3.46 19.34 -9.49
C LEU A 63 -3.24 19.21 -7.98
N LEU A 64 -3.68 20.20 -7.20
CA LEU A 64 -3.61 20.15 -5.74
C LEU A 64 -4.48 19.03 -5.17
N ALA A 65 -5.67 18.82 -5.73
CA ALA A 65 -6.55 17.71 -5.38
C ALA A 65 -5.92 16.37 -5.75
N LEU A 66 -5.28 16.24 -6.91
CA LEU A 66 -4.57 15.01 -7.30
C LEU A 66 -3.44 14.71 -6.32
N TRP A 67 -2.66 15.71 -5.94
CA TRP A 67 -1.60 15.54 -4.94
C TRP A 67 -2.16 15.13 -3.57
N GLY A 68 -3.18 15.84 -3.07
CA GLY A 68 -3.75 15.59 -1.75
C GLY A 68 -4.59 14.32 -1.65
N VAL A 69 -5.37 13.98 -2.68
CA VAL A 69 -6.32 12.87 -2.67
C VAL A 69 -5.69 11.57 -3.17
N VAL A 70 -4.72 11.63 -4.09
CA VAL A 70 -4.11 10.42 -4.67
C VAL A 70 -2.70 10.22 -4.15
N VAL A 71 -1.81 11.20 -4.37
CA VAL A 71 -0.37 11.04 -4.12
C VAL A 71 -0.06 10.92 -2.64
N TYR A 72 -0.56 11.85 -1.82
CA TYR A 72 -0.29 11.88 -0.39
C TYR A 72 -0.72 10.59 0.34
N PRO A 73 -1.97 10.09 0.19
CA PRO A 73 -2.36 8.87 0.89
C PRO A 73 -1.63 7.63 0.35
N ALA A 74 -1.31 7.58 -0.95
CA ALA A 74 -0.50 6.50 -1.50
C ALA A 74 0.92 6.50 -0.92
N TYR A 75 1.56 7.67 -0.82
CA TYR A 75 2.88 7.84 -0.20
C TYR A 75 2.87 7.42 1.27
N GLN A 76 1.86 7.83 2.04
CA GLN A 76 1.75 7.45 3.45
C GLN A 76 1.63 5.93 3.61
N ARG A 77 0.86 5.27 2.74
CA ARG A 77 0.72 3.80 2.75
C ARG A 77 1.99 3.07 2.31
N TRP A 78 2.69 3.61 1.32
CA TRP A 78 3.98 3.07 0.89
C TRP A 78 5.03 3.14 1.98
N ARG A 79 5.06 4.25 2.74
CA ARG A 79 5.93 4.40 3.88
C ARG A 79 5.63 3.36 4.97
N GLU A 80 4.36 3.20 5.37
CA GLU A 80 3.96 2.20 6.37
C GLU A 80 4.28 0.76 5.90
N PHE A 81 4.10 0.48 4.61
CA PHE A 81 4.49 -0.80 4.01
C PHE A 81 5.99 -1.05 4.13
N SER A 82 6.80 -0.07 3.71
CA SER A 82 8.27 -0.18 3.71
C SER A 82 8.82 -0.38 5.13
N GLU A 83 8.28 0.36 6.11
CA GLU A 83 8.66 0.22 7.52
C GLU A 83 8.32 -1.19 8.06
N ARG A 84 7.17 -1.77 7.67
CA ARG A 84 6.81 -3.15 8.04
C ARG A 84 7.69 -4.20 7.37
N VAL A 85 8.01 -4.02 6.08
CA VAL A 85 8.93 -4.93 5.37
C VAL A 85 10.28 -4.95 6.07
N GLU A 86 10.80 -3.78 6.44
CA GLU A 86 12.10 -3.68 7.12
C GLU A 86 12.07 -4.35 8.50
N GLN A 87 11.02 -4.15 9.28
CA GLN A 87 10.83 -4.86 10.55
C GLN A 87 10.79 -6.38 10.37
N LEU A 88 10.05 -6.88 9.37
CA LEU A 88 10.02 -8.31 9.07
C LEU A 88 11.39 -8.86 8.68
N LYS A 89 12.22 -8.06 7.99
CA LYS A 89 13.59 -8.46 7.64
C LYS A 89 14.51 -8.53 8.86
N GLU A 90 14.37 -7.60 9.79
CA GLU A 90 15.18 -7.56 11.01
C GLU A 90 14.75 -8.64 12.03
N GLU A 91 13.45 -8.91 12.14
CA GLU A 91 12.89 -9.81 13.16
C GLU A 91 12.85 -11.28 12.74
N LEU A 92 12.72 -11.57 11.44
CA LEU A 92 12.54 -12.94 10.94
C LEU A 92 13.75 -13.42 10.13
N LEU A 93 14.02 -14.74 10.21
CA LEU A 93 15.01 -15.42 9.38
C LEU A 93 14.73 -15.23 7.87
N CYS A 94 13.47 -15.05 7.48
CA CYS A 94 13.06 -14.77 6.10
C CYS A 94 13.77 -13.55 5.50
N GLY A 95 14.14 -12.54 6.30
CA GLY A 95 14.80 -11.32 5.82
C GLY A 95 16.12 -11.55 5.11
N SER A 96 16.83 -12.61 5.50
CA SER A 96 18.11 -13.01 4.89
C SER A 96 17.96 -14.15 3.87
N CYS A 97 16.73 -14.58 3.58
CA CYS A 97 16.45 -15.68 2.69
C CYS A 97 16.56 -15.24 1.21
N ARG A 98 17.11 -16.11 0.36
CA ARG A 98 17.15 -15.93 -1.09
C ARG A 98 15.76 -15.88 -1.73
N TYR A 99 14.81 -16.65 -1.20
CA TYR A 99 13.45 -16.77 -1.75
C TYR A 99 12.48 -15.68 -1.24
N PHE A 100 12.96 -14.72 -0.47
CA PHE A 100 12.11 -13.64 0.05
C PHE A 100 12.03 -12.47 -0.94
N GLU A 101 10.82 -12.19 -1.41
CA GLU A 101 10.51 -11.06 -2.27
C GLU A 101 9.92 -9.90 -1.45
N GLU A 102 10.64 -8.77 -1.42
CA GLU A 102 10.36 -7.62 -0.55
C GLU A 102 9.11 -6.83 -0.98
N THR A 103 8.89 -6.74 -2.30
CA THR A 103 7.76 -5.99 -2.89
C THR A 103 6.41 -6.64 -2.57
N GLY A 104 6.40 -7.97 -2.47
CA GLY A 104 5.22 -8.79 -2.20
C GLY A 104 5.10 -9.28 -0.76
N GLN A 105 6.14 -9.15 0.07
CA GLN A 105 6.24 -9.86 1.37
C GLN A 105 5.97 -11.36 1.19
N LEU A 106 6.60 -11.96 0.17
CA LEU A 106 6.29 -13.28 -0.36
C LEU A 106 7.50 -14.19 -0.27
N CYS A 107 7.27 -15.47 0.05
CA CYS A 107 8.23 -16.54 -0.19
C CYS A 107 7.99 -17.12 -1.59
N THR A 108 8.90 -16.86 -2.54
CA THR A 108 8.75 -17.31 -3.94
C THR A 108 8.86 -18.82 -4.12
N LEU A 109 9.31 -19.55 -3.09
CA LEU A 109 9.41 -21.01 -3.12
C LEU A 109 8.05 -21.68 -2.87
N LEU A 110 7.25 -21.11 -1.97
CA LEU A 110 5.97 -21.67 -1.53
C LEU A 110 4.76 -20.84 -2.00
N ASP A 111 5.01 -19.69 -2.63
CA ASP A 111 4.01 -18.69 -3.02
C ASP A 111 3.11 -18.21 -1.85
N GLU A 112 3.67 -18.19 -0.64
CA GLU A 112 2.97 -17.79 0.59
C GLU A 112 3.51 -16.47 1.16
N HIS A 113 2.60 -15.66 1.73
CA HIS A 113 2.98 -14.38 2.32
C HIS A 113 3.61 -14.57 3.70
N VAL A 114 4.71 -13.88 3.94
CA VAL A 114 5.40 -13.85 5.23
C VAL A 114 4.70 -12.85 6.14
N ARG A 115 4.42 -13.26 7.38
CA ARG A 115 3.85 -12.38 8.43
C ARG A 115 4.69 -12.51 9.70
N SER A 116 4.57 -11.54 10.61
CA SER A 116 5.30 -11.56 11.89
C SER A 116 4.96 -12.79 12.74
N ASP A 117 3.74 -13.31 12.61
CA ASP A 117 3.23 -14.50 13.29
C ASP A 117 3.33 -15.78 12.45
N TYR A 118 3.76 -15.70 11.18
CA TYR A 118 3.74 -16.83 10.26
C TYR A 118 4.93 -16.86 9.31
N ILE A 119 5.73 -17.93 9.44
CA ILE A 119 6.91 -18.23 8.62
C ILE A 119 6.58 -19.42 7.71
N PRO A 120 6.40 -19.22 6.38
CA PRO A 120 5.92 -20.25 5.45
C PRO A 120 6.68 -21.58 5.47
N CYS A 121 8.02 -21.53 5.44
CA CYS A 121 8.86 -22.73 5.40
C CYS A 121 9.31 -23.22 6.78
N GLU A 122 8.85 -22.58 7.87
CA GLU A 122 9.29 -22.80 9.25
C GLU A 122 10.83 -22.79 9.44
N GLY A 123 11.57 -22.22 8.48
CA GLY A 123 13.04 -22.24 8.43
C GLY A 123 13.66 -23.52 7.86
N LEU A 124 12.88 -24.55 7.51
CA LEU A 124 13.39 -25.83 7.00
C LEU A 124 14.01 -25.73 5.60
N SER A 125 13.47 -24.84 4.77
CA SER A 125 13.93 -24.58 3.40
C SER A 125 14.59 -23.20 3.26
N TRP A 126 15.12 -22.67 4.36
CA TRP A 126 15.80 -21.39 4.36
C TRP A 126 17.18 -21.50 3.71
N GLU A 127 17.49 -20.56 2.83
CA GLU A 127 18.81 -20.45 2.18
C GLU A 127 19.29 -19.00 2.24
N PRO A 128 20.57 -18.75 2.60
CA PRO A 128 21.09 -17.40 2.69
C PRO A 128 21.15 -16.75 1.31
N ARG A 129 20.82 -15.46 1.25
CA ARG A 129 21.05 -14.64 0.06
C ARG A 129 22.55 -14.54 -0.22
N THR A 130 22.95 -14.84 -1.45
CA THR A 130 24.36 -14.74 -1.89
C THR A 130 24.57 -13.48 -2.72
N GLU A 131 25.83 -13.05 -2.90
CA GLU A 131 26.20 -11.89 -3.75
C GLU A 131 25.78 -12.05 -5.22
N TRP A 132 25.40 -13.27 -5.64
CA TRP A 132 24.96 -13.59 -7.00
C TRP A 132 23.44 -13.49 -7.21
N ASP A 133 22.69 -13.07 -6.18
CA ASP A 133 21.23 -13.00 -6.17
C ASP A 133 20.67 -11.57 -6.36
N GLU A 134 21.54 -10.61 -6.68
CA GLU A 134 21.18 -9.21 -6.99
C GLU A 134 20.95 -8.95 -8.49
#